data_AF-A0A1H7VK66-F1
#
_entry.id   AF-A0A1H7VK66-F1
#
_cell.length_a   1.000
_cell.length_b   1.000
_cell.length_c   1.000
_cell.angle_alpha   90.00
_cell.angle_beta   90.00
_cell.angle_gamma   90.00
#
_symmetry.space_group_name_H-M   'P 1'
#
loop_
_entity.id
_entity.type
_entity.pdbx_description
1 polymer ?
#
loop_
_entity_poly.entity_id
_entity_poly.type
_entity_poly.pdbx_seq_one_letter_code
_entity_poly.pdbx_strand_id
1 'polypeptide(L)' 'MTRGHVGLLLALGMLGLMALDFTQSRSLNPYTAPPMLALGSGLAATGGHCAAPPPK' A
#
# COMPACT_ATOMS: atom_id res chain seq x y z
N MET A 1 -15.08 -26.92 18.17
CA MET A 1 -14.21 -26.15 17.25
C MET A 1 -12.93 -26.93 16.99
N THR A 2 -12.76 -27.48 15.79
CA THR A 2 -11.52 -28.15 15.39
C THR A 2 -10.58 -27.15 14.71
N ARG A 3 -9.26 -27.40 14.70
CA ARG A 3 -8.26 -26.50 14.10
C ARG A 3 -8.60 -26.10 12.65
N GLY A 4 -9.29 -26.96 11.91
CA GLY A 4 -9.74 -26.68 10.54
C GLY A 4 -10.78 -25.55 10.45
N HIS A 5 -11.68 -25.41 11.43
CA HIS A 5 -12.68 -24.33 11.42
C HIS A 5 -12.03 -22.97 11.65
N VAL A 6 -11.04 -22.92 12.55
CA VAL A 6 -10.27 -21.71 12.81
C VAL A 6 -9.46 -21.31 11.57
N GLY A 7 -8.80 -22.28 10.93
CA GLY A 7 -8.07 -22.04 9.69
C GLY A 7 -8.96 -21.52 8.56
N LEU A 8 -10.15 -22.11 8.38
CA LEU A 8 -11.13 -21.66 7.38
C LEU A 8 -11.58 -20.22 7.64
N LEU A 9 -11.94 -19.89 8.88
CA LEU A 9 -12.37 -18.54 9.25
C LEU A 9 -11.26 -17.51 9.02
N LEU A 10 -10.01 -17.86 9.35
CA LEU A 10 -8.86 -16.99 9.11
C LEU A 10 -8.65 -16.75 7.60
N ALA A 11 -8.73 -17.80 6.80
CA ALA A 11 -8.58 -17.70 5.35
C ALA A 11 -9.68 -16.82 4.73
N LEU A 12 -10.94 -17.01 5.15
CA LEU A 12 -12.06 -16.18 4.72
C LEU A 12 -11.89 -14.72 5.14
N GLY A 13 -11.41 -14.47 6.37
CA GLY A 13 -11.13 -13.12 6.86
C GLY A 13 -10.05 -12.42 6.06
N MET A 14 -8.95 -13.11 5.74
CA MET A 14 -7.86 -12.59 4.89
C MET A 14 -8.35 -12.29 3.46
N LEU A 15 -9.11 -13.19 2.86
CA LEU A 15 -9.72 -12.97 1.54
C LEU A 15 -10.65 -11.75 1.54
N GLY A 16 -11.47 -11.59 2.59
CA GLY A 16 -12.34 -10.44 2.76
C GLY A 16 -11.57 -9.12 2.85
N LEU A 17 -10.49 -9.10 3.64
CA LEU A 17 -9.61 -7.93 3.76
C LEU A 17 -8.94 -7.56 2.43
N MET A 18 -8.40 -8.54 1.70
CA MET A 18 -7.78 -8.29 0.39
C MET A 18 -8.78 -7.79 -0.64
N ALA A 19 -9.99 -8.35 -0.67
CA ALA A 19 -11.04 -7.87 -1.56
C ALA A 19 -11.43 -6.42 -1.23
N LEU A 20 -11.59 -6.10 0.05
CA LEU A 20 -11.88 -4.73 0.50
C LEU A 20 -10.76 -3.77 0.07
N ASP A 21 -9.50 -4.10 0.38
CA ASP A 21 -8.33 -3.30 -0.01
C ASP A 21 -8.30 -3.06 -1.53
N PHE A 22 -8.46 -4.11 -2.34
CA PHE A 22 -8.42 -4.00 -3.79
C PHE A 22 -9.54 -3.12 -4.36
N THR A 23 -10.72 -3.13 -3.74
CA THR A 23 -11.87 -2.30 -4.18
C THR A 23 -11.76 -0.84 -3.75
N GLN A 24 -11.09 -0.55 -2.63
CA GLN A 24 -11.01 0.78 -2.05
C GLN A 24 -9.72 1.52 -2.42
N SER A 25 -8.62 0.77 -2.60
CA SER A 25 -7.31 1.34 -2.90
C SER A 25 -7.25 1.86 -4.33
N ARG A 26 -6.75 3.08 -4.49
CA ARG A 26 -6.39 3.64 -5.80
C ARG A 26 -4.91 3.37 -6.08
N SER A 27 -4.54 3.34 -7.37
CA SER A 27 -3.12 3.28 -7.75
C SER A 27 -2.34 4.40 -7.05
N LEU A 28 -1.25 4.02 -6.39
CA LEU A 28 -0.42 4.97 -5.66
C LEU A 28 0.22 5.93 -6.66
N ASN A 29 -0.09 7.22 -6.55
CA ASN A 29 0.55 8.25 -7.34
C ASN A 29 1.90 8.61 -6.68
N PRO A 30 3.06 8.22 -7.25
CA PRO A 30 4.36 8.47 -6.63
C PRO A 30 4.72 9.96 -6.55
N TYR A 31 4.02 10.84 -7.29
CA TYR A 31 4.25 12.29 -7.28
C TYR A 31 3.52 13.01 -6.14
N THR A 32 2.43 12.41 -5.61
CA THR A 32 1.64 12.98 -4.51
C THR A 32 1.64 12.11 -3.26
N ALA A 33 2.22 10.91 -3.34
CA ALA A 33 2.34 10.01 -2.19
C ALA A 33 3.34 10.58 -1.18
N PRO A 34 3.02 10.54 0.13
CA PRO A 34 4.00 10.78 1.17
C PRO A 34 5.19 9.82 1.03
N PRO A 35 6.40 10.23 1.44
CA PRO A 35 7.55 9.33 1.43
C PRO A 35 7.29 8.10 2.30
N MET A 36 7.49 6.89 1.74
CA MET A 36 7.31 5.62 2.46
C MET A 36 8.21 5.51 3.71
N LEU A 37 9.37 6.19 3.68
CA LEU A 37 10.26 6.31 4.83
C LEU A 37 10.64 7.79 5.01
N ALA A 38 10.44 8.32 6.21
CA ALA A 38 10.84 9.66 6.60
C ALA A 38 11.99 9.58 7.60
N LEU A 39 13.24 9.55 7.12
CA LEU A 39 14.45 9.51 7.97
C LEU A 39 14.77 10.85 8.66
N GLY A 40 13.81 11.79 8.71
CA GLY A 40 13.95 13.04 9.44
C GLY A 40 14.88 14.09 8.82
N SER A 41 15.44 13.84 7.63
CA SER A 41 16.32 14.79 6.93
C SER A 41 15.58 15.96 6.27
N GLY A 42 14.24 15.96 6.28
CA GLY A 42 13.40 16.92 5.54
C GLY A 42 13.46 16.74 4.01
N LEU A 43 14.35 15.89 3.51
CA LEU A 43 14.44 15.52 2.10
C LEU A 43 13.44 14.40 1.84
N ALA A 44 12.28 14.76 1.27
CA ALA A 44 11.44 13.78 0.61
C ALA A 44 12.24 13.20 -0.56
N ALA A 45 12.09 11.89 -0.82
CA ALA A 45 12.59 11.29 -2.04
C ALA A 45 11.80 11.87 -3.24
N THR A 46 12.19 13.06 -3.69
CA THR A 46 11.75 13.65 -4.96
C THR A 46 12.35 12.75 -6.01
N GLY A 47 11.56 11.78 -6.48
CA GLY A 47 12.03 10.57 -7.16
C GLY A 47 13.34 10.75 -7.91
N GLY A 48 14.37 9.97 -7.53
CA GLY A 48 15.65 9.89 -8.25
C GLY A 48 15.54 9.25 -9.64
N HIS A 49 14.38 9.39 -10.28
CA HIS A 49 14.15 9.01 -11.67
C HIS A 49 14.44 10.24 -12.53
N CYS A 50 15.51 10.18 -13.32
CA CYS A 50 15.84 11.19 -14.32
C CYS A 50 14.76 11.37 -15.42
N ALA A 51 13.67 10.62 -15.36
CA ALA A 51 12.53 10.66 -16.28
C ALA A 51 11.23 11.17 -15.63
N ALA A 52 11.28 11.69 -14.39
CA ALA A 52 10.12 12.31 -13.77
C ALA A 52 9.68 13.54 -14.59
N PRO A 53 8.43 13.60 -15.11
CA PRO A 53 7.94 14.74 -15.83
C PRO A 53 7.88 15.97 -14.90
N PRO A 54 8.14 17.18 -15.43
CA PRO A 54 8.14 18.40 -14.62
C PRO A 54 6.77 18.63 -13.99
N PRO A 55 6.72 19.20 -12.76
CA PRO A 55 5.45 19.64 -12.19
C PRO A 55 4.80 20.67 -13.12
N LYS A 56 3.48 20.58 -13.27
CA LYS A 56 2.67 21.53 -14.02
C LYS A 56 2.44 22.82 -13.25
#